data_AF-A0A521N3P6-F1
#
_entry.id   AF-A0A521N3P6-F1
#
_cell.length_a   1.000
_cell.length_b   1.000
_cell.length_c   1.000
_cell.angle_alpha   90.00
_cell.angle_beta   90.00
_cell.angle_gamma   90.00
#
_symmetry.space_group_name_H-M   'P 1'
#
loop_
_entity.id
_entity.type
_entity.pdbx_description
1 polymer ?
#
loop_
_entity_poly.entity_id
_entity_poly.type
_entity_poly.pdbx_seq_one_letter_code
_entity_poly.pdbx_strand_id
1 'polypeptide(L)' 'MQIKSAKYLISSALVSQCPKPDRPEYAFIGRSNVGKSSLINMVTNQKSLAKTSATPGKT' A
#
# COMPACT_ATOMS: atom_id res chain seq x y z
N MET A 1 -17.83 -0.08 -0.32
CA MET A 1 -17.00 -1.26 -0.60
C MET A 1 -16.60 -1.88 0.74
N GLN A 2 -16.90 -3.16 1.00
CA GLN A 2 -16.44 -3.83 2.21
C GLN A 2 -15.27 -4.75 1.87
N ILE A 3 -14.06 -4.39 2.32
CA ILE A 3 -12.85 -5.24 2.16
C ILE A 3 -12.79 -6.19 3.36
N LYS A 4 -12.93 -7.50 3.11
CA LYS A 4 -12.87 -8.53 4.15
C LYS A 4 -11.45 -8.86 4.59
N SER A 5 -10.49 -8.78 3.66
CA SER A 5 -9.10 -9.13 3.91
C SER A 5 -8.17 -8.35 3.01
N ALA A 6 -7.03 -7.94 3.56
CA ALA A 6 -5.91 -7.35 2.82
C ALA A 6 -4.61 -7.82 3.48
N LYS A 7 -3.57 -8.02 2.66
CA LYS A 7 -2.26 -8.51 3.11
C LYS A 7 -1.17 -7.82 2.29
N TYR A 8 -0.09 -7.46 2.96
CA TYR A 8 1.13 -7.02 2.30
C TYR A 8 1.75 -8.19 1.52
N LEU A 9 2.01 -7.99 0.23
CA LEU A 9 2.58 -9.02 -0.65
C LEU A 9 4.10 -8.88 -0.75
N ILE A 10 4.57 -7.77 -1.32
CA ILE A 10 5.99 -7.50 -1.57
C ILE A 10 6.20 -5.99 -1.76
N SER A 11 7.45 -5.54 -1.59
CA SER A 11 7.92 -4.22 -2.02
C SER A 11 9.00 -4.45 -3.07
N SER A 12 8.78 -3.90 -4.25
CA SER A 12 9.63 -4.06 -5.42
C SER A 12 10.25 -2.72 -5.76
N ALA A 13 11.58 -2.63 -5.73
CA ALA A 13 12.29 -1.40 -6.06
C ALA A 13 12.35 -1.17 -7.58
N LEU A 14 12.32 -2.25 -8.35
CA LEU A 14 12.32 -2.26 -9.81
C LEU A 14 11.05 -2.90 -10.35
N VAL A 15 10.58 -2.42 -11.49
CA VAL A 15 9.39 -2.96 -12.18
C VAL A 15 9.57 -4.44 -12.53
N SER A 16 10.79 -4.87 -12.84
CA SER A 16 11.10 -6.28 -13.13
C SER A 16 10.94 -7.21 -11.92
N GLN A 17 10.91 -6.66 -10.70
CA GLN A 17 10.68 -7.41 -9.47
C GLN A 17 9.19 -7.45 -9.08
N CYS A 18 8.31 -6.79 -9.83
CA CYS A 18 6.88 -6.87 -9.59
C CYS A 18 6.34 -8.26 -9.96
N PRO A 19 5.33 -8.77 -9.23
CA PRO A 19 4.64 -9.99 -9.63
C PRO A 19 4.01 -9.80 -11.01
N LYS A 20 3.81 -10.92 -11.72
CA LYS A 20 3.04 -10.90 -12.97
C LYS A 20 1.60 -10.45 -12.67
N PRO A 21 1.01 -9.57 -13.50
CA PRO A 21 -0.36 -9.12 -13.29
C PRO A 21 -1.33 -10.29 -13.46
N ASP A 22 -2.04 -10.63 -12.39
CA ASP A 22 -3.03 -11.73 -12.35
C ASP A 22 -4.46 -11.23 -12.09
N ARG A 23 -4.62 -9.93 -11.79
CA ARG A 23 -5.89 -9.28 -11.43
C ARG A 23 -5.83 -7.77 -11.69
N PRO A 24 -6.97 -7.05 -11.70
CA PRO A 24 -6.98 -5.60 -11.74
C PRO A 24 -6.26 -4.99 -10.53
N GLU A 25 -5.42 -4.00 -10.78
CA GLU A 25 -4.65 -3.28 -9.76
C GLU A 25 -5.07 -1.81 -9.69
N TYR A 26 -5.01 -1.23 -8.48
CA TYR A 26 -5.30 0.18 -8.23
C TYR A 26 -4.07 0.87 -7.63
N ALA A 27 -3.57 1.87 -8.32
CA ALA A 27 -2.41 2.65 -7.87
C ALA A 27 -2.83 3.81 -6.96
N PHE A 28 -2.14 3.98 -5.84
CA PHE A 28 -2.30 5.13 -4.94
C PHE A 28 -1.12 6.09 -5.12
N ILE A 29 -1.38 7.29 -5.64
CA ILE A 29 -0.35 8.30 -5.96
C ILE A 29 -0.65 9.58 -5.17
N GLY A 30 0.39 10.25 -4.66
CA GLY A 30 0.25 11.48 -3.89
C GLY A 30 1.55 11.92 -3.22
N ARG A 31 1.63 13.20 -2.84
CA ARG A 31 2.84 13.83 -2.28
C ARG A 31 3.29 13.23 -0.94
N SER A 32 2.37 12.98 -0.02
CA SER A 32 2.71 12.50 1.33
C SER A 32 2.56 10.99 1.44
N ASN A 33 3.59 10.30 1.95
CA ASN A 33 3.50 8.87 2.27
C ASN A 33 2.53 8.62 3.42
N VAL A 34 2.48 9.53 4.40
CA VAL A 34 1.56 9.47 5.54
C VAL A 34 0.10 9.45 5.05
N GLY A 35 -0.27 10.37 4.16
CA GLY A 35 -1.64 10.45 3.63
C GLY A 35 -2.05 9.22 2.83
N LYS A 36 -1.16 8.69 1.99
CA LYS A 36 -1.40 7.47 1.20
C LYS A 36 -1.60 6.25 2.11
N SER A 37 -0.70 6.04 3.07
CA SER A 37 -0.78 4.92 4.00
C SER A 37 -2.04 5.00 4.87
N SER A 38 -2.43 6.19 5.34
CA SER A 38 -3.68 6.39 6.07
C SER A 38 -4.92 6.05 5.24
N LEU A 39 -4.95 6.44 3.96
CA LEU A 39 -6.04 6.10 3.05
C LEU A 39 -6.15 4.59 2.82
N ILE A 40 -5.02 3.91 2.61
CA ILE A 40 -4.99 2.45 2.44
C ILE A 40 -5.55 1.75 3.69
N ASN A 41 -5.09 2.17 4.87
CA ASN A 41 -5.56 1.64 6.16
C ASN A 41 -7.07 1.86 6.37
N MET A 42 -7.58 3.03 5.99
CA MET A 42 -9.01 3.36 6.07
C MET A 42 -9.85 2.50 5.12
N VAL A 43 -9.48 2.40 3.85
CA VAL A 43 -10.25 1.65 2.82
C VAL A 43 -10.24 0.14 3.10
N THR A 44 -9.13 -0.38 3.63
CA THR A 44 -8.99 -1.80 4.00
C THR A 44 -9.52 -2.12 5.39
N ASN A 45 -9.93 -1.11 6.17
CA ASN A 45 -10.30 -1.23 7.58
C ASN A 45 -9.24 -1.96 8.43
N GLN A 46 -7.96 -1.70 8.17
CA GLN A 46 -6.82 -2.26 8.90
C GLN A 46 -5.90 -1.15 9.41
N LYS A 47 -5.53 -1.19 10.69
CA LYS A 47 -4.75 -0.10 11.32
C LYS A 47 -3.27 -0.07 10.96
N SER A 48 -2.69 -1.18 10.50
CA SER A 48 -1.23 -1.35 10.37
C SER A 48 -0.79 -2.04 9.08
N LEU A 49 -1.66 -2.09 8.05
CA LEU A 49 -1.33 -2.72 6.77
C LEU A 49 -0.28 -1.92 6.00
N ALA A 50 -0.53 -0.62 5.82
CA ALA A 50 0.43 0.30 5.25
C ALA A 50 1.18 1.02 6.38
N LYS A 51 2.50 0.89 6.40
CA LYS A 51 3.35 1.54 7.41
C LYS A 51 3.28 3.06 7.24
N THR A 52 2.79 3.75 8.28
CA THR A 52 2.85 5.21 8.40
C THR A 52 4.11 5.57 9.19
N SER A 53 5.23 5.85 8.52
CA SER A 53 6.41 6.43 9.16
C SER A 53 6.44 7.93 8.87
N ALA A 54 6.58 8.75 9.92
CA ALA A 54 6.86 10.18 9.77
C ALA A 54 8.34 10.44 9.40
N THR A 55 9.23 9.48 9.64
CA THR A 55 10.66 9.59 9.31
C THR A 55 10.89 9.14 7.87
N PRO A 56 11.50 9.98 7.01
CA PRO A 56 11.89 9.61 5.66
C PRO A 56 12.83 8.38 5.68
N GLY A 57 12.58 7.39 4.81
CA GLY A 57 13.47 6.23 4.63
C GLY A 57 13.12 4.95 5.40
N LYS A 58 11.95 4.84 6.05
CA LYS A 58 11.49 3.61 6.75
C LYS A 58 10.18 2.99 6.21
N THR A 59 9.85 3.23 4.95
CA THR A 59 8.65 2.69 4.28
C THR A 59 9.03 1.98 3.01
#